data_AF-A0AAV2EM60-F1
#
_entry.id   AF-A0AAV2EM60-F1
#
_cell.length_a   1.000
_cell.length_b   1.000
_cell.length_c   1.000
_cell.angle_alpha   90.00
_cell.angle_beta   90.00
_cell.angle_gamma   90.00
#
_symmetry.space_group_name_H-M   'P 1'
#
loop_
_entity.id
_entity.type
_entity.pdbx_description
1 polymer ?
#
loop_
_entity_poly.entity_id
_entity_poly.type
_entity_poly.pdbx_seq_one_letter_code
_entity_poly.pdbx_strand_id
1 'polypeptide(L)'
;MGLEGGRVNLIANLVDKFLIITDSNGLQIEVNRLLEVLARSIVNEERQIEKRSRLWKSQDIYYLFRKNKGTESTEGIFLKVDQIGFKVHGLHSFFKKDEHDLHLQPDTFMKMKKLRFLVIGECASSLVTPKDGLKYLPNALRILDWHSFASKCLPCQFSAENLIKLNLPCSQIEQLWESDEQLNADLGNLKFLNLTGSKRLRKLPDLSRAKKL
;
A
#
# COMPACT_ATOMS: atom_id res chain seq x y z
N MET A 1 -21.51 -23.37 -34.63
CA MET A 1 -20.15 -23.63 -34.10
C MET A 1 -19.44 -22.28 -34.05
N GLY A 2 -19.14 -21.62 -32.95
CA GLY A 2 -19.15 -21.97 -31.53
C GLY A 2 -18.02 -21.16 -30.88
N LEU A 3 -18.37 -20.36 -29.87
CA LEU A 3 -17.50 -19.89 -28.77
C LEU A 3 -16.54 -18.69 -28.99
N GLU A 4 -17.04 -17.45 -29.14
CA GLU A 4 -16.28 -16.25 -28.71
C GLU A 4 -17.14 -15.13 -28.03
N GLY A 5 -18.45 -15.33 -27.83
CA GLY A 5 -19.33 -14.31 -27.24
C GLY A 5 -19.40 -14.25 -25.71
N GLY A 6 -18.60 -15.06 -24.99
CA GLY A 6 -18.76 -15.29 -23.55
C GLY A 6 -17.95 -14.38 -22.61
N ARG A 7 -16.95 -13.65 -23.12
CA ARG A 7 -16.26 -12.61 -22.35
C ARG A 7 -16.90 -11.26 -22.65
N VAL A 8 -18.15 -11.11 -22.22
CA VAL A 8 -18.80 -9.80 -22.13
C VAL A 8 -17.82 -8.87 -21.44
N ASN A 9 -17.49 -7.78 -22.12
CA ASN A 9 -16.49 -6.79 -21.73
C ASN A 9 -16.70 -6.39 -20.27
N LEU A 10 -15.94 -7.00 -19.34
CA LEU A 10 -16.16 -6.88 -17.90
C LEU A 10 -16.10 -5.40 -17.47
N ILE A 11 -15.23 -4.63 -18.12
CA ILE A 11 -15.10 -3.19 -17.90
C ILE A 11 -16.37 -2.47 -18.37
N ALA A 12 -16.86 -2.74 -19.59
CA ALA A 12 -18.11 -2.16 -20.07
C ALA A 12 -19.29 -2.50 -19.13
N ASN A 13 -19.39 -3.74 -18.66
CA ASN A 13 -20.42 -4.14 -17.70
C ASN A 13 -20.33 -3.36 -16.36
N LEU A 14 -19.12 -3.04 -15.90
CA LEU A 14 -18.93 -2.25 -14.68
C LEU A 14 -19.25 -0.77 -14.93
N VAL A 15 -18.96 -0.25 -16.12
CA VAL A 15 -19.33 1.11 -16.55
C VAL A 15 -20.85 1.25 -16.69
N ASP A 16 -21.51 0.31 -17.36
CA ASP A 16 -22.97 0.26 -17.54
C ASP A 16 -23.72 0.21 -16.20
N LYS A 17 -23.12 -0.42 -15.20
CA LYS A 17 -23.63 -0.48 -13.82
C LYS A 17 -23.22 0.74 -12.98
N PHE A 18 -22.58 1.74 -13.57
CA PHE A 18 -22.02 2.91 -12.91
C PHE A 18 -21.09 2.57 -11.73
N LEU A 19 -20.46 1.39 -11.77
CA LEU A 19 -19.55 0.93 -10.71
C LEU A 19 -18.16 1.54 -10.84
N ILE A 20 -17.73 1.72 -12.08
CA ILE A 20 -16.48 2.39 -12.43
C ILE A 20 -16.75 3.46 -13.50
N ILE A 21 -15.88 4.45 -13.55
CA ILE A 21 -15.83 5.50 -14.55
C ILE A 21 -14.51 5.34 -15.28
N THR A 22 -14.53 5.46 -16.61
CA THR A 22 -13.32 5.48 -17.43
C THR A 22 -13.14 6.84 -18.07
N ASP A 23 -11.89 7.27 -18.23
CA ASP A 23 -11.60 8.43 -19.08
C ASP A 23 -11.93 8.13 -20.55
N SER A 24 -11.94 9.16 -21.40
CA SER A 24 -12.26 9.03 -22.83
C SER A 24 -11.35 8.05 -23.57
N ASN A 25 -10.17 7.77 -23.02
CA ASN A 25 -9.13 6.94 -23.61
C ASN A 25 -9.14 5.52 -23.03
N GLY A 26 -9.95 5.24 -22.01
CA GLY A 26 -10.04 3.95 -21.31
C GLY A 26 -8.78 3.57 -20.52
N LEU A 27 -7.86 4.51 -20.31
CA LEU A 27 -6.58 4.29 -19.64
C LEU A 27 -6.68 4.46 -18.13
N GLN A 28 -7.62 5.28 -17.67
CA GLN A 28 -7.89 5.48 -16.25
C GLN A 28 -9.23 4.85 -15.88
N ILE A 29 -9.22 4.06 -14.81
CA ILE A 29 -10.41 3.46 -14.22
C ILE A 29 -10.54 4.00 -12.80
N GLU A 30 -11.60 4.73 -12.54
CA GLU A 30 -11.95 5.24 -11.22
C GLU A 30 -13.18 4.51 -10.69
N VAL A 31 -13.22 4.23 -9.39
CA VAL A 31 -14.46 3.77 -8.77
C VAL A 31 -15.41 4.97 -8.70
N ASN A 32 -16.69 4.73 -8.98
CA ASN A 32 -17.69 5.79 -8.86
C ASN A 32 -17.66 6.42 -7.46
N ARG A 33 -17.58 7.74 -7.39
CA ARG A 33 -17.50 8.51 -6.15
C ARG A 33 -18.64 8.18 -5.17
N LEU A 34 -19.85 7.90 -5.66
CA LEU A 34 -20.98 7.52 -4.80
C LEU A 34 -20.74 6.16 -4.12
N LEU A 35 -20.16 5.19 -4.83
CA LEU A 35 -19.80 3.89 -4.24
C LEU A 35 -18.66 4.01 -3.25
N GLU A 36 -17.68 4.87 -3.54
CA GLU A 36 -16.63 5.19 -2.58
C GLU A 36 -17.21 5.76 -1.28
N VAL A 37 -18.13 6.74 -1.38
CA VAL A 37 -18.81 7.34 -0.22
C VAL A 37 -19.63 6.30 0.53
N LEU A 38 -20.43 5.49 -0.18
CA LEU A 38 -21.27 4.45 0.42
C LEU A 38 -20.42 3.39 1.14
N ALA A 39 -19.40 2.84 0.47
CA ALA A 39 -18.52 1.84 1.05
C ALA A 39 -17.79 2.37 2.28
N ARG A 40 -17.37 3.65 2.26
CA ARG A 40 -16.79 4.31 3.44
C ARG A 40 -17.79 4.46 4.58
N SER A 41 -19.05 4.81 4.27
CA SER A 41 -20.11 4.92 5.27
C SER A 41 -20.31 3.59 5.99
N ILE A 42 -20.48 2.50 5.24
CA ILE A 42 -20.68 1.14 5.78
C ILE A 42 -19.52 0.74 6.70
N VAL A 43 -18.27 0.95 6.27
CA VAL A 43 -17.10 0.62 7.12
C VAL A 43 -17.03 1.51 8.37
N ASN A 44 -17.53 2.75 8.30
CA ASN A 44 -17.55 3.67 9.45
C ASN A 44 -18.70 3.42 10.43
N GLU A 45 -19.70 2.61 10.09
CA GLU A 45 -20.73 2.16 11.03
C GLU A 45 -20.12 1.34 12.18
N GLU A 46 -19.03 0.63 11.90
CA GLU A 46 -18.20 0.05 12.95
C GLU A 46 -17.51 1.17 13.74
N ARG A 47 -17.92 1.31 15.00
CA ARG A 47 -17.45 2.37 15.91
C ARG A 47 -16.04 2.10 16.41
N GLN A 48 -15.67 0.83 16.55
CA GLN A 48 -14.34 0.44 17.02
C GLN A 48 -13.37 0.44 15.85
N ILE A 49 -12.43 1.39 15.84
CA ILE A 49 -11.42 1.53 14.78
C ILE A 49 -10.67 0.21 14.58
N GLU A 50 -10.38 -0.49 15.68
CA GLU A 50 -9.69 -1.78 15.72
C GLU A 50 -10.47 -2.91 15.04
N LYS A 51 -11.79 -2.77 14.85
CA LYS A 51 -12.63 -3.76 14.16
C LYS A 51 -12.88 -3.43 12.70
N ARG A 52 -12.52 -2.23 12.24
CA ARG A 52 -12.72 -1.81 10.84
C ARG A 52 -11.82 -2.60 9.91
N SER A 53 -12.41 -3.07 8.82
CA SER A 53 -11.66 -3.77 7.78
C SER A 53 -10.83 -2.83 6.91
N ARG A 54 -11.21 -1.55 6.82
CA ARG A 54 -10.52 -0.56 5.99
C ARG A 54 -10.43 0.79 6.68
N LEU A 55 -9.29 1.45 6.49
CA LEU A 55 -8.99 2.74 7.10
C LEU A 55 -8.49 3.73 6.04
N TRP A 56 -9.08 4.92 6.06
CA TRP A 56 -8.82 6.01 5.09
C TRP A 56 -8.64 7.38 5.76
N LYS A 57 -9.13 7.53 7.00
CA LYS A 57 -8.99 8.78 7.76
C LYS A 57 -7.60 8.81 8.37
N SER A 58 -6.80 9.81 8.01
CA SER A 58 -5.41 9.88 8.45
C SER A 58 -5.28 9.95 9.97
N GLN A 59 -6.23 10.59 10.67
CA GLN A 59 -6.27 10.63 12.14
C GLN A 59 -6.48 9.24 12.77
N ASP A 60 -7.40 8.43 12.22
CA ASP A 60 -7.67 7.08 12.72
C ASP A 60 -6.46 6.17 12.50
N ILE A 61 -5.82 6.28 11.32
CA ILE A 61 -4.61 5.53 10.96
C ILE A 61 -3.45 5.94 11.87
N TYR A 62 -3.27 7.24 12.11
CA TYR A 62 -2.24 7.75 13.02
C TYR A 62 -2.44 7.24 14.44
N TYR A 63 -3.67 7.28 14.97
CA TYR A 63 -4.01 6.71 16.27
C TYR A 63 -3.68 5.21 16.32
N LEU A 64 -4.09 4.46 15.30
CA LEU A 64 -3.89 3.02 15.23
C LEU A 64 -2.41 2.63 15.19
N PHE A 65 -1.61 3.33 14.39
CA PHE A 65 -0.17 3.09 14.32
C PHE A 65 0.55 3.53 15.61
N ARG A 66 0.26 4.72 16.14
CA ARG A 66 0.87 5.22 17.37
C ARG A 66 0.57 4.36 18.59
N LYS A 67 -0.60 3.73 18.62
CA LYS A 67 -1.02 2.82 19.71
C LYS A 67 -0.75 1.35 19.43
N ASN A 68 -0.18 1.01 18.27
CA ASN A 68 0.04 -0.36 17.81
C ASN A 68 -1.22 -1.25 17.94
N LYS A 69 -2.35 -0.70 17.50
CA LYS A 69 -3.70 -1.26 17.67
C LYS A 69 -4.26 -1.95 16.42
N GLY A 70 -3.40 -2.23 15.45
CA GLY A 70 -3.76 -3.09 14.32
C GLY A 70 -4.29 -4.43 14.78
N THR A 71 -5.30 -4.93 14.09
CA THR A 71 -5.88 -6.25 14.38
C THR A 71 -6.03 -7.07 13.11
N GLU A 72 -6.42 -8.33 13.26
CA GLU A 72 -6.72 -9.22 12.14
C GLU A 72 -7.91 -8.76 11.31
N SER A 73 -8.79 -7.89 11.85
CA SER A 73 -9.87 -7.32 11.08
C SER A 73 -9.36 -6.37 10.00
N THR A 74 -8.21 -5.73 10.20
CA THR A 74 -7.67 -4.74 9.27
C THR A 74 -7.16 -5.39 7.99
N GLU A 75 -7.86 -5.14 6.88
CA GLU A 75 -7.52 -5.64 5.55
C GLU A 75 -6.95 -4.57 4.61
N GLY A 76 -7.19 -3.28 4.90
CA GLY A 76 -6.71 -2.19 4.06
C GLY A 76 -6.41 -0.90 4.82
N ILE A 77 -5.24 -0.31 4.58
CA ILE A 77 -4.82 0.97 5.12
C ILE A 77 -4.45 1.89 3.95
N PHE A 78 -5.07 3.07 3.91
CA PHE A 78 -4.86 4.09 2.89
C PHE A 78 -4.54 5.41 3.58
N LEU A 79 -3.26 5.63 3.87
CA LEU A 79 -2.77 6.84 4.51
C LEU A 79 -2.42 7.90 3.46
N LYS A 80 -3.25 8.93 3.41
CA LYS A 80 -2.98 10.16 2.67
C LYS A 80 -2.28 11.15 3.59
N VAL A 81 -0.99 11.38 3.34
CA VAL A 81 -0.10 12.11 4.25
C VAL A 81 -0.29 13.62 4.15
N ASP A 82 -0.73 14.12 2.99
CA ASP A 82 -1.20 15.50 2.76
C ASP A 82 -2.36 15.91 3.69
N GLN A 83 -3.17 14.96 4.15
CA GLN A 83 -4.35 15.19 5.01
C GLN A 83 -4.06 15.17 6.51
N ILE A 84 -2.82 14.90 6.94
CA ILE A 84 -2.44 14.87 8.37
C ILE A 84 -2.42 16.28 8.99
N GLY A 85 -2.47 17.34 8.18
CA GLY A 85 -2.58 18.71 8.67
C GLY A 85 -1.79 19.76 7.89
N PHE A 86 -1.21 19.42 6.74
CA PHE A 86 -0.42 20.38 5.96
C PHE A 86 -1.23 20.98 4.79
N LYS A 87 -2.32 21.68 5.11
CA LYS A 87 -2.74 22.84 4.30
C LYS A 87 -1.81 24.01 4.62
N VAL A 88 -0.54 23.92 4.23
CA VAL A 88 0.28 25.13 4.10
C VAL A 88 0.99 25.05 2.75
N HIS A 89 0.42 25.75 1.78
CA HIS A 89 1.13 26.12 0.57
C HIS A 89 2.53 26.67 0.93
N GLY A 90 3.58 26.00 0.46
CA GLY A 90 4.93 26.57 0.37
C GLY A 90 5.84 26.50 1.60
N LEU A 91 5.46 25.86 2.71
CA LEU A 91 6.25 25.93 3.97
C LEU A 91 6.71 24.56 4.51
N HIS A 92 7.26 23.69 3.65
CA HIS A 92 7.80 22.40 4.12
C HIS A 92 9.13 22.52 4.90
N SER A 93 9.73 23.72 4.99
CA SER A 93 11.06 23.93 5.59
C SER A 93 11.07 24.53 7.01
N PHE A 94 9.91 24.80 7.63
CA PHE A 94 9.87 25.55 8.90
C PHE A 94 9.32 24.77 10.11
N PHE A 95 8.74 23.58 9.90
CA PHE A 95 8.21 22.79 11.01
C PHE A 95 9.22 21.73 11.47
N LYS A 96 9.41 21.66 12.79
CA LYS A 96 10.34 20.76 13.47
C LYS A 96 9.96 19.31 13.12
N LYS A 97 10.90 18.59 12.51
CA LYS A 97 10.75 17.22 11.98
C LYS A 97 10.11 16.23 12.96
N ASP A 98 10.34 16.40 14.27
CA ASP A 98 10.03 15.37 15.26
C ASP A 98 8.57 15.33 15.78
N GLU A 99 7.75 16.36 15.56
CA GLU A 99 6.42 16.44 16.22
C GLU A 99 5.31 15.69 15.46
N HIS A 100 5.53 15.41 14.17
CA HIS A 100 4.55 14.77 13.29
C HIS A 100 5.08 13.51 12.59
N ASP A 101 6.30 13.09 12.91
CA ASP A 101 6.83 11.81 12.43
C ASP A 101 6.11 10.64 13.11
N LEU A 102 5.47 9.80 12.30
CA LEU A 102 4.90 8.54 12.71
C LEU A 102 5.98 7.46 12.72
N HIS A 103 6.49 7.17 13.91
CA HIS A 103 7.44 6.08 14.11
C HIS A 103 6.73 4.75 14.29
N LEU A 104 6.85 3.86 13.29
CA LEU A 104 6.28 2.53 13.35
C LEU A 104 7.16 1.64 14.22
N GLN A 105 6.53 0.90 15.12
CA GLN A 105 7.20 -0.16 15.86
C GLN A 105 7.55 -1.33 14.92
N PRO A 106 8.64 -2.07 15.15
CA PRO A 106 9.02 -3.16 14.25
C PRO A 106 7.97 -4.26 14.10
N ASP A 107 7.09 -4.41 15.10
CA ASP A 107 6.01 -5.40 15.15
C ASP A 107 4.64 -4.85 14.71
N THR A 108 4.58 -3.60 14.20
CA THR A 108 3.31 -2.89 13.89
C THR A 108 2.31 -3.74 13.11
N PHE A 109 2.80 -4.50 12.12
CA PHE A 109 1.94 -5.29 11.24
C PHE A 109 1.76 -6.74 11.69
N MET A 110 2.37 -7.17 12.80
CA MET A 110 2.33 -8.58 13.23
C MET A 110 0.91 -9.06 13.50
N LYS A 111 0.02 -8.21 14.03
CA LYS A 111 -1.38 -8.55 14.32
C LYS A 111 -2.31 -8.41 13.12
N MET A 112 -1.88 -7.77 12.02
CA MET A 112 -2.71 -7.50 10.85
C MET A 112 -2.58 -8.59 9.79
N LYS A 113 -2.79 -9.86 10.16
CA LYS A 113 -2.52 -11.01 9.29
C LYS A 113 -3.32 -11.02 7.98
N LYS A 114 -4.49 -10.37 7.96
CA LYS A 114 -5.37 -10.25 6.78
C LYS A 114 -5.15 -8.95 5.98
N LEU A 115 -4.11 -8.17 6.28
CA LEU A 115 -3.82 -6.93 5.54
C LEU A 115 -3.46 -7.26 4.09
N ARG A 116 -4.27 -6.75 3.16
CA ARG A 116 -4.11 -6.94 1.71
C ARG A 116 -3.66 -5.68 0.99
N PHE A 117 -3.99 -4.52 1.54
CA PHE A 117 -3.71 -3.22 0.92
C PHE A 117 -3.01 -2.31 1.92
N LEU A 118 -1.77 -1.95 1.64
CA LEU A 118 -1.04 -0.94 2.40
C LEU A 118 -0.60 0.15 1.43
N VAL A 119 -1.25 1.31 1.54
CA VAL A 119 -0.97 2.50 0.74
C VAL A 119 -0.59 3.63 1.68
N ILE A 120 0.65 4.08 1.58
CA ILE A 120 1.22 5.22 2.30
C ILE A 120 1.69 6.21 1.24
N GLY A 121 0.87 7.25 1.05
CA GLY A 121 0.98 8.21 -0.03
C GLY A 121 2.22 9.11 0.05
N GLU A 122 2.39 9.91 -1.00
CA GLU A 122 3.52 10.79 -1.21
C GLU A 122 3.77 11.70 0.00
N CYS A 123 5.02 11.74 0.43
CA CYS A 123 5.48 12.66 1.45
C CYS A 123 6.87 13.18 1.10
N ALA A 124 7.02 14.51 1.14
CA ALA A 124 8.29 15.19 0.88
C ALA A 124 9.34 14.91 1.96
N SER A 125 8.93 14.37 3.11
CA SER A 125 9.78 13.87 4.18
C SER A 125 9.34 12.45 4.60
N SER A 126 10.21 11.66 5.23
CA SER A 126 9.86 10.30 5.69
C SER A 126 8.99 10.38 6.96
N LEU A 127 7.76 10.89 6.84
CA LEU A 127 6.83 11.03 7.97
C LEU A 127 6.40 9.68 8.54
N VAL A 128 6.59 8.57 7.82
CA VAL A 128 6.31 7.22 8.32
C VAL A 128 7.60 6.42 8.31
N THR A 129 8.23 6.28 9.47
CA THR A 129 9.54 5.64 9.62
C THR A 129 9.46 4.45 10.58
N PRO A 130 9.72 3.23 10.10
CA PRO A 130 10.14 2.15 10.98
C PRO A 130 11.60 2.39 11.38
N LYS A 131 11.87 3.14 12.47
CA LYS A 131 13.24 3.54 12.89
C LYS A 131 14.20 2.34 12.98
N ASP A 132 13.72 1.23 13.52
CA ASP A 132 14.50 0.00 13.70
C ASP A 132 14.19 -1.05 12.62
N GLY A 133 13.59 -0.63 11.51
CA GLY A 133 13.09 -1.52 10.46
C GLY A 133 11.76 -2.21 10.83
N LEU A 134 11.19 -2.92 9.86
CA LEU A 134 10.03 -3.78 10.07
C LEU A 134 10.50 -5.21 10.28
N LYS A 135 10.00 -5.87 11.33
CA LYS A 135 10.24 -7.32 11.54
C LYS A 135 9.30 -8.18 10.72
N TYR A 136 8.15 -7.64 10.32
CA TYR A 136 7.10 -8.41 9.66
C TYR A 136 6.29 -7.55 8.70
N LEU A 137 5.96 -8.12 7.55
CA LEU A 137 4.90 -7.67 6.66
C LEU A 137 3.91 -8.83 6.44
N PRO A 138 2.60 -8.58 6.36
CA PRO A 138 1.62 -9.65 6.18
C PRO A 138 1.70 -10.31 4.80
N ASN A 139 1.82 -11.65 4.75
CA ASN A 139 1.90 -12.41 3.49
C ASN A 139 0.59 -12.36 2.67
N ALA A 140 -0.50 -11.85 3.25
CA ALA A 140 -1.75 -11.57 2.53
C ALA A 140 -1.68 -10.29 1.68
N LEU A 141 -0.60 -9.50 1.78
CA LEU A 141 -0.43 -8.26 1.04
C LEU A 141 -0.49 -8.53 -0.47
N ARG A 142 -1.37 -7.76 -1.13
CA ARG A 142 -1.53 -7.73 -2.58
C ARG A 142 -1.02 -6.42 -3.17
N ILE A 143 -1.12 -5.33 -2.42
CA ILE A 143 -0.62 -4.02 -2.79
C ILE A 143 0.22 -3.48 -1.64
N LEU A 144 1.50 -3.24 -1.92
CA LEU A 144 2.40 -2.45 -1.11
C LEU A 144 2.78 -1.21 -1.91
N ASP A 145 2.22 -0.08 -1.52
CA ASP A 145 2.46 1.23 -2.11
C ASP A 145 2.93 2.17 -1.01
N TRP A 146 4.22 2.47 -0.97
CA TRP A 146 4.83 3.20 0.14
C TRP A 146 5.91 4.13 -0.36
N HIS A 147 5.56 5.41 -0.45
CA HIS A 147 6.51 6.44 -0.85
C HIS A 147 7.56 6.69 0.24
N SER A 148 8.81 6.88 -0.14
CA SER A 148 9.91 7.18 0.80
C SER A 148 10.09 6.09 1.87
N PHE A 149 9.93 4.81 1.49
CA PHE A 149 10.09 3.67 2.40
C PHE A 149 11.48 3.68 3.04
N ALA A 150 11.53 3.76 4.38
CA ALA A 150 12.75 4.08 5.10
C ALA A 150 13.66 2.86 5.38
N SER A 151 13.13 1.63 5.28
CA SER A 151 13.93 0.43 5.52
C SER A 151 14.81 0.09 4.32
N LYS A 152 15.95 -0.55 4.61
CA LYS A 152 16.95 -0.94 3.60
C LYS A 152 16.54 -2.15 2.75
N CYS A 153 15.65 -2.99 3.26
CA CYS A 153 15.09 -4.16 2.61
C CYS A 153 13.70 -4.47 3.18
N LEU A 154 12.95 -5.34 2.52
CA LEU A 154 11.72 -5.93 3.05
C LEU A 154 12.06 -6.97 4.13
N PRO A 155 11.15 -7.23 5.11
CA PRO A 155 11.41 -8.19 6.17
C PRO A 155 11.66 -9.60 5.61
N CYS A 156 12.62 -10.33 6.17
CA CYS A 156 12.98 -11.66 5.69
C CYS A 156 11.79 -12.64 5.69
N GLN A 157 10.89 -12.57 6.67
CA GLN A 157 9.73 -13.48 6.74
C GLN A 157 8.61 -13.15 5.74
N PHE A 158 8.74 -12.09 4.95
CA PHE A 158 7.70 -11.67 4.02
C PHE A 158 7.75 -12.49 2.72
N SER A 159 6.70 -13.28 2.50
CA SER A 159 6.47 -13.95 1.22
C SER A 159 5.65 -13.04 0.30
N ALA A 160 6.14 -12.88 -0.93
CA ALA A 160 5.52 -12.05 -1.96
C ALA A 160 4.54 -12.83 -2.85
N GLU A 161 4.16 -14.05 -2.48
CA GLU A 161 3.31 -14.94 -3.29
C GLU A 161 2.00 -14.27 -3.72
N ASN A 162 1.37 -13.51 -2.82
CA ASN A 162 0.12 -12.81 -3.08
C ASN A 162 0.30 -11.40 -3.64
N LEU A 163 1.54 -10.90 -3.71
CA LEU A 163 1.84 -9.53 -4.05
C LEU A 163 1.62 -9.28 -5.54
N ILE A 164 0.81 -8.28 -5.86
CA ILE A 164 0.47 -7.87 -7.23
C ILE A 164 1.18 -6.57 -7.59
N LYS A 165 1.25 -5.62 -6.64
CA LYS A 165 1.89 -4.32 -6.84
C LYS A 165 2.89 -4.06 -5.73
N LEU A 166 4.14 -3.82 -6.12
CA LEU A 166 5.22 -3.32 -5.27
C LEU A 166 5.67 -1.94 -5.78
N ASN A 167 5.23 -0.87 -5.11
CA ASN A 167 5.54 0.51 -5.45
C ASN A 167 6.24 1.18 -4.28
N LEU A 168 7.57 1.30 -4.37
CA LEU A 168 8.42 1.88 -3.32
C LEU A 168 9.30 3.00 -3.91
N PRO A 169 8.72 4.08 -4.47
CA PRO A 169 9.49 5.19 -5.02
C PRO A 169 10.23 5.96 -3.92
N CYS A 170 11.37 6.55 -4.28
CA CYS A 170 12.19 7.41 -3.42
C CYS A 170 12.64 6.73 -2.10
N SER A 171 12.78 5.40 -2.12
CA SER A 171 13.03 4.61 -0.91
C SER A 171 14.51 4.56 -0.54
N GLN A 172 14.77 4.20 0.73
CA GLN A 172 16.12 3.93 1.24
C GLN A 172 16.56 2.48 1.03
N ILE A 173 15.83 1.73 0.18
CA ILE A 173 16.14 0.35 -0.15
C ILE A 173 17.54 0.27 -0.78
N GLU A 174 18.36 -0.63 -0.23
CA GLU A 174 19.66 -1.01 -0.74
C GLU A 174 19.57 -2.31 -1.56
N GLN A 175 18.70 -3.23 -1.12
CA GLN A 175 18.33 -4.48 -1.78
C GLN A 175 16.87 -4.84 -1.41
N LEU A 176 16.09 -5.42 -2.32
CA LEU A 176 14.67 -5.68 -2.05
C LEU A 176 14.44 -6.72 -0.95
N TRP A 177 15.15 -7.85 -0.99
CA TRP A 177 15.14 -8.92 0.01
C TRP A 177 16.56 -9.18 0.52
N GLU A 178 16.70 -9.78 1.70
CA GLU A 178 18.01 -10.04 2.32
C GLU A 178 18.82 -11.13 1.60
N SER A 179 18.15 -12.09 0.96
CA SER A 179 18.81 -13.12 0.15
C SER A 179 18.05 -13.38 -1.17
N ASP A 180 18.80 -13.76 -2.22
CA ASP A 180 18.20 -14.14 -3.50
C ASP A 180 17.35 -15.42 -3.37
N GLU A 181 17.70 -16.33 -2.46
CA GLU A 181 16.93 -17.56 -2.20
C GLU A 181 15.50 -17.29 -1.71
N GLN A 182 15.33 -16.20 -0.95
CA GLN A 182 14.04 -15.76 -0.40
C GLN A 182 13.12 -15.16 -1.46
N LEU A 183 13.71 -14.53 -2.48
CA LEU A 183 13.00 -14.02 -3.66
C LEU A 183 12.58 -15.16 -4.59
N ASN A 184 13.45 -16.17 -4.73
CA ASN A 184 13.36 -17.10 -5.83
C ASN A 184 12.05 -17.90 -5.85
N ALA A 185 11.26 -18.09 -4.79
CA ALA A 185 10.04 -18.91 -4.92
C ALA A 185 8.78 -18.16 -5.41
N ASP A 186 8.60 -16.87 -5.10
CA ASP A 186 7.24 -16.38 -4.79
C ASP A 186 6.75 -15.14 -5.57
N LEU A 187 7.26 -14.81 -6.76
CA LEU A 187 6.83 -13.60 -7.50
C LEU A 187 5.77 -13.83 -8.60
N GLY A 188 5.16 -15.01 -8.67
CA GLY A 188 4.26 -15.40 -9.77
C GLY A 188 3.01 -14.52 -9.96
N ASN A 189 2.66 -13.68 -8.98
CA ASN A 189 1.52 -12.77 -9.03
C ASN A 189 1.88 -11.29 -9.23
N LEU A 190 3.16 -10.94 -9.15
CA LEU A 190 3.62 -9.56 -9.29
C LEU A 190 3.38 -9.07 -10.72
N LYS A 191 2.72 -7.92 -10.84
CA LYS A 191 2.38 -7.25 -12.11
C LYS A 191 2.94 -5.83 -12.23
N PHE A 192 3.45 -5.29 -11.13
CA PHE A 192 3.97 -3.94 -11.08
C PHE A 192 5.08 -3.83 -10.05
N LEU A 193 6.24 -3.35 -10.50
CA LEU A 193 7.40 -3.05 -9.67
C LEU A 193 7.87 -1.63 -9.99
N ASN A 194 7.95 -0.77 -8.97
CA ASN A 194 8.52 0.56 -9.11
C ASN A 194 9.41 0.89 -7.93
N LEU A 195 10.67 1.23 -8.23
CA LEU A 195 11.69 1.65 -7.28
C LEU A 195 12.33 3.00 -7.69
N THR A 196 11.67 3.75 -8.56
CA THR A 196 12.16 5.01 -9.12
C THR A 196 12.62 5.95 -8.01
N GLY A 197 13.78 6.59 -8.19
CA GLY A 197 14.33 7.53 -7.20
C GLY A 197 15.00 6.90 -5.98
N SER A 198 15.09 5.57 -5.88
CA SER A 198 15.80 4.87 -4.79
C SER A 198 17.31 4.91 -4.99
N LYS A 199 17.95 6.00 -4.56
CA LYS A 199 19.38 6.30 -4.81
C LYS A 199 20.36 5.31 -4.18
N ARG A 200 19.92 4.50 -3.22
CA ARG A 200 20.76 3.55 -2.49
C ARG A 200 20.68 2.12 -3.04
N LEU A 201 19.80 1.87 -4.01
CA LEU A 201 19.60 0.54 -4.58
C LEU A 201 20.88 0.08 -5.28
N ARG A 202 21.50 -0.99 -4.77
CA ARG A 202 22.77 -1.52 -5.30
C ARG A 202 22.55 -2.72 -6.21
N LYS A 203 21.52 -3.51 -5.93
CA LYS A 203 21.23 -4.76 -6.62
C LYS A 203 19.72 -4.93 -6.77
N LEU A 204 19.29 -5.29 -7.97
CA LEU A 204 17.97 -5.85 -8.20
C LEU A 204 18.05 -7.37 -8.06
N PRO A 205 17.04 -8.01 -7.45
CA PRO A 205 17.01 -9.45 -7.31
C PRO A 205 16.56 -10.08 -8.65
N ASP A 206 16.78 -11.38 -8.86
CA ASP A 206 16.42 -12.04 -10.13
C ASP A 206 14.90 -12.08 -10.36
N LEU A 207 14.41 -11.27 -11.29
CA LEU A 207 12.98 -11.18 -11.61
C LEU A 207 12.50 -12.25 -12.61
N SER A 208 13.33 -13.22 -13.00
CA SER A 208 12.98 -14.27 -13.98
C SER A 208 11.71 -15.04 -13.63
N ARG A 209 11.38 -15.16 -12.35
CA ARG A 209 10.18 -15.87 -11.84
C ARG A 209 8.95 -14.97 -11.67
N ALA A 210 9.08 -13.66 -11.87
CA ALA A 210 7.97 -12.71 -11.91
C ALA A 210 7.27 -12.74 -13.28
N LYS A 211 6.66 -13.88 -13.64
CA LYS A 211 6.14 -14.14 -15.00
C LYS A 211 5.00 -13.20 -15.47
N LYS A 212 4.42 -12.42 -14.56
CA LYS A 212 3.31 -11.50 -14.85
C LYS A 212 3.73 -10.02 -14.78
N LEU A 213 5.00 -9.75 -14.51
CA LEU A 213 5.58 -8.41 -14.42
C LEU A 213 5.73 -7.77 -15.80
#